data_AF-A0A1S2IAL5-F1
#
_entry.id   AF-A0A1S2IAL5-F1
#
_cell.length_a   1.000
_cell.length_b   1.000
_cell.length_c   1.000
_cell.angle_alpha   90.00
_cell.angle_beta   90.00
_cell.angle_gamma   90.00
#
_symmetry.space_group_name_H-M   'P 1'
#
loop_
_entity.id
_entity.type
_entity.pdbx_description
1 polymer ?
#
loop_
_entity_poly.entity_id
_entity_poly.type
_entity_poly.pdbx_seq_one_letter_code
_entity_poly.pdbx_strand_id
1 'polypeptide(L)'
;MGRHAGDIAKTDLVVVLAGISDCLTLTSAARWHRGLDEMLTALFDHLPLDAHVAVAEIPPLENAGSLSRSARLAAGYRSTLLNHRTRKALRSHPRATAIPFPPELTDRLWVPQSRQERYTRTYSLWSRSLIAACLEARELVAPSAPHSSLRYPPPVHDPDREVR
;
A
#
# COMPACT_ATOMS: atom_id res chain seq x y z
N MET A 1 5.07 -19.04 -20.19
CA MET A 1 4.60 -18.19 -19.07
C MET A 1 5.78 -17.44 -18.51
N GLY A 2 5.71 -16.10 -18.45
CA GLY A 2 6.81 -15.27 -17.96
C GLY A 2 7.07 -15.49 -16.47
N ARG A 3 8.32 -15.31 -16.05
CA ARG A 3 8.82 -15.49 -14.66
C ARG A 3 7.87 -14.92 -13.59
N HIS A 4 7.27 -13.77 -13.85
CA HIS A 4 6.35 -13.07 -12.95
C HIS A 4 5.05 -13.84 -12.64
N ALA A 5 4.54 -14.67 -13.55
CA ALA A 5 3.32 -15.45 -13.30
C ALA A 5 3.55 -16.52 -12.23
N GLY A 6 4.74 -17.12 -12.21
CA GLY A 6 5.13 -18.11 -11.18
C GLY A 6 5.34 -17.48 -9.80
N ASP A 7 5.77 -16.22 -9.75
CA ASP A 7 5.96 -15.48 -8.50
C ASP A 7 4.60 -15.06 -7.90
N ILE A 8 3.67 -14.57 -8.73
CA ILE A 8 2.30 -14.21 -8.30
C ILE A 8 1.55 -15.43 -7.77
N ALA A 9 1.67 -16.58 -8.44
CA ALA A 9 1.02 -17.82 -8.01
C ALA A 9 1.54 -18.39 -6.66
N LYS A 10 2.61 -17.82 -6.10
CA LYS A 10 3.17 -18.18 -4.78
C LYS A 10 3.06 -17.05 -3.76
N THR A 11 2.42 -15.94 -4.12
CA THR A 11 2.27 -14.77 -3.27
C THR A 11 1.09 -14.94 -2.33
N ASP A 12 1.31 -14.83 -1.02
CA ASP A 12 0.29 -14.91 0.02
C ASP A 12 -0.25 -13.52 0.42
N LEU A 13 0.48 -12.45 0.12
CA LEU A 13 0.11 -11.08 0.40
C LEU A 13 0.58 -10.13 -0.70
N VAL A 14 -0.35 -9.32 -1.23
CA VAL A 14 -0.05 -8.18 -2.09
C VAL A 14 -0.32 -6.88 -1.34
N VAL A 15 0.64 -5.96 -1.36
CA VAL A 15 0.47 -4.61 -0.80
C VAL A 15 0.38 -3.60 -1.94
N VAL A 16 -0.74 -2.89 -2.03
CA VAL A 16 -0.98 -1.85 -3.03
C VAL A 16 -0.76 -0.48 -2.40
N LEU A 17 0.25 0.22 -2.90
CA LEU A 17 0.58 1.61 -2.55
C LEU A 17 0.35 2.49 -3.78
N ALA A 18 -0.84 3.08 -3.90
CA ALA A 18 -1.22 3.88 -5.07
C ALA A 18 -2.04 5.11 -4.67
N GLY A 19 -2.24 6.04 -5.62
CA GLY A 19 -3.22 7.11 -5.47
C GLY A 19 -2.66 8.51 -5.14
N ILE A 20 -1.39 8.64 -4.75
CA ILE A 20 -0.77 9.98 -4.58
C ILE A 20 -0.79 10.72 -5.92
N SER A 21 -0.28 10.09 -6.99
CA SER A 21 -0.31 10.67 -8.34
C SER A 21 -1.73 11.01 -8.77
N ASP A 22 -2.70 10.15 -8.51
CA ASP A 22 -4.11 10.36 -8.83
C ASP A 22 -4.71 11.58 -8.15
N CYS A 23 -4.33 11.85 -6.90
CA CYS A 23 -4.73 13.08 -6.23
C CYS A 23 -4.12 14.32 -6.88
N LEU A 24 -2.85 14.24 -7.29
CA LEU A 24 -2.13 15.36 -7.93
C LEU A 24 -2.63 15.62 -9.36
N THR A 25 -3.04 14.57 -10.09
CA THR A 25 -3.60 14.67 -11.45
C THR A 25 -5.12 14.77 -11.46
N LEU A 26 -5.76 14.88 -10.30
CA LEU A 26 -7.21 15.04 -10.13
C LEU A 26 -8.05 13.92 -10.79
N THR A 27 -7.59 12.66 -10.70
CA THR A 27 -8.33 11.49 -11.16
C THR A 27 -9.76 11.52 -10.60
N SER A 28 -10.75 11.29 -11.47
CA SER A 28 -12.14 11.27 -11.03
C SER A 28 -12.42 10.08 -10.11
N ALA A 29 -13.27 10.29 -9.11
CA ALA A 29 -13.66 9.24 -8.16
C ALA A 29 -14.25 7.98 -8.84
N ALA A 30 -14.94 8.17 -9.97
CA ALA A 30 -15.48 7.07 -10.76
C ALA A 30 -14.38 6.29 -11.50
N ARG A 31 -13.40 6.98 -12.09
CA ARG A 31 -12.26 6.34 -12.76
C ARG A 31 -11.40 5.59 -11.75
N TRP A 32 -11.12 6.18 -10.59
CA TRP A 32 -10.40 5.52 -9.50
C TRP A 32 -11.09 4.25 -9.05
N HIS A 33 -12.39 4.32 -8.75
CA HIS A 33 -13.16 3.18 -8.29
C HIS A 33 -13.14 2.03 -9.31
N ARG A 34 -13.41 2.33 -10.58
CA ARG A 34 -13.38 1.32 -11.65
C ARG A 34 -11.99 0.72 -11.83
N GLY A 35 -10.94 1.53 -11.89
CA GLY A 35 -9.58 1.04 -12.07
C GLY A 35 -9.11 0.18 -10.89
N LEU A 36 -9.50 0.52 -9.66
CA LEU A 36 -9.22 -0.29 -8.48
C LEU A 36 -9.95 -1.64 -8.54
N ASP A 37 -11.22 -1.65 -8.94
CA ASP A 37 -12.03 -2.86 -9.08
C ASP A 37 -11.49 -3.81 -10.18
N GLU A 38 -11.13 -3.25 -11.33
CA GLU A 38 -10.49 -3.97 -12.45
C GLU A 38 -9.13 -4.56 -12.02
N MET A 39 -8.31 -3.78 -11.31
CA MET A 39 -7.01 -4.23 -10.81
C MET A 39 -7.16 -5.37 -9.79
N LEU A 40 -8.10 -5.26 -8.85
CA LEU A 40 -8.33 -6.30 -7.84
C LEU A 40 -8.84 -7.59 -8.47
N THR A 41 -9.78 -7.49 -9.42
CA THR A 41 -10.27 -8.65 -10.17
C THR A 41 -9.13 -9.36 -10.88
N ALA A 42 -8.30 -8.62 -11.63
CA ALA A 42 -7.17 -9.18 -12.36
C ALA A 42 -6.10 -9.79 -11.42
N LEU A 43 -5.88 -9.21 -10.23
CA LEU A 43 -4.99 -9.81 -9.23
C LEU A 43 -5.55 -11.13 -8.73
N PHE A 44 -6.83 -11.17 -8.36
CA PHE A 44 -7.45 -12.36 -7.79
C PHE A 44 -7.62 -13.52 -8.77
N ASP A 45 -7.63 -13.25 -10.08
CA ASP A 45 -7.59 -14.28 -11.13
C ASP A 45 -6.25 -15.04 -11.18
N HIS A 46 -5.19 -14.46 -10.61
CA HIS A 46 -3.84 -15.04 -10.63
C HIS A 46 -3.27 -15.38 -9.25
N LEU A 47 -3.86 -14.84 -8.19
CA LEU A 47 -3.44 -15.10 -6.82
C LEU A 47 -4.01 -16.43 -6.28
N PRO A 48 -3.26 -17.11 -5.39
CA PRO A 48 -3.79 -18.22 -4.60
C PRO A 48 -5.11 -17.89 -3.89
N LEU A 49 -5.92 -18.91 -3.59
CA LEU A 49 -7.21 -18.73 -2.92
C LEU A 49 -7.08 -18.11 -1.52
N ASP A 50 -5.99 -18.42 -0.84
CA ASP A 50 -5.63 -17.95 0.50
C ASP A 50 -4.83 -16.63 0.51
N ALA A 51 -4.50 -16.09 -0.67
CA ALA A 51 -3.79 -14.82 -0.76
C ALA A 51 -4.69 -13.63 -0.43
N HIS A 52 -4.09 -12.61 0.20
CA HIS A 52 -4.76 -11.38 0.62
C HIS A 52 -4.21 -10.14 -0.08
N VAL A 53 -5.05 -9.14 -0.32
CA VAL A 53 -4.64 -7.84 -0.90
C VAL A 53 -4.87 -6.71 0.12
N ALA A 54 -3.79 -6.09 0.58
CA ALA A 54 -3.83 -4.92 1.44
C ALA A 54 -3.68 -3.64 0.59
N VAL A 55 -4.68 -2.76 0.61
CA VAL A 55 -4.64 -1.49 -0.12
C VAL A 55 -4.42 -0.35 0.85
N ALA A 56 -3.25 0.29 0.79
CA ALA A 56 -2.94 1.43 1.64
C ALA A 56 -3.79 2.65 1.26
N GLU A 57 -4.36 3.32 2.26
CA GLU A 57 -5.00 4.60 2.07
C GLU A 57 -3.97 5.68 1.74
N ILE A 58 -4.37 6.61 0.88
CA ILE A 58 -3.59 7.76 0.46
C ILE A 58 -3.39 8.68 1.68
N PRO A 59 -2.17 9.17 1.95
CA PRO A 59 -1.93 10.07 3.07
C PRO A 59 -2.72 11.40 2.94
N PRO A 60 -2.95 12.12 4.05
CA PRO A 60 -3.54 13.46 4.03
C PRO A 60 -2.60 14.48 3.33
N LEU A 61 -2.87 14.75 2.05
CA LEU A 61 -1.99 15.55 1.18
C LEU A 61 -2.12 17.07 1.41
N GLU A 62 -3.08 17.52 2.23
CA GLU A 62 -3.19 18.91 2.67
C GLU A 62 -1.93 19.40 3.44
N ASN A 63 -1.14 18.45 3.94
CA ASN A 63 0.12 18.69 4.65
C ASN A 63 1.36 18.63 3.74
N ALA A 64 1.19 18.49 2.41
CA ALA A 64 2.29 18.37 1.45
C ALA A 64 2.98 19.72 1.17
N GLY A 65 4.07 20.01 1.91
CA GLY A 65 4.75 21.32 1.87
C GLY A 65 5.35 21.77 0.53
N SER A 66 5.56 20.86 -0.43
CA SER A 66 6.06 21.19 -1.77
C SER A 66 5.00 21.79 -2.71
N LEU A 67 3.72 21.70 -2.34
CA LEU A 67 2.60 22.20 -3.14
C LEU A 67 2.21 23.61 -2.72
N SER A 68 1.66 24.38 -3.66
CA SER A 68 0.99 25.65 -3.34
C SER A 68 -0.20 25.42 -2.40
N ARG A 69 -0.65 26.46 -1.67
CA ARG A 69 -1.77 26.33 -0.72
C ARG A 69 -3.03 25.79 -1.39
N SER A 70 -3.37 26.27 -2.59
CA SER A 70 -4.52 25.80 -3.35
C SER A 70 -4.36 24.33 -3.78
N ALA A 71 -3.17 23.96 -4.25
CA ALA A 71 -2.87 22.58 -4.62
C ALA A 71 -2.95 21.62 -3.42
N ARG A 72 -2.50 22.03 -2.22
CA ARG A 72 -2.65 21.25 -0.99
C ARG A 72 -4.11 20.98 -0.63
N LEU A 73 -4.95 22.02 -0.66
CA LEU A 73 -6.37 21.87 -0.36
C LEU A 73 -7.06 20.94 -1.36
N ALA A 74 -6.75 21.08 -2.65
CA ALA A 74 -7.29 20.20 -3.68
C ALA A 74 -6.82 18.74 -3.49
N ALA A 75 -5.52 18.54 -3.22
CA ALA A 75 -4.95 17.21 -3.01
C ALA A 75 -5.50 16.53 -1.75
N GLY A 76 -5.65 17.25 -0.63
CA GLY A 76 -6.23 16.71 0.61
C GLY A 76 -7.71 16.35 0.48
N TYR A 77 -8.51 17.19 -0.20
CA TYR A 77 -9.88 16.82 -0.55
C TYR A 77 -9.92 15.55 -1.41
N ARG A 78 -9.02 15.46 -2.41
CA ARG A 78 -8.94 14.29 -3.28
C ARG A 78 -8.52 13.03 -2.54
N SER A 79 -7.54 13.07 -1.63
CA SER A 79 -7.13 11.87 -0.89
C SER A 79 -8.28 11.32 -0.05
N THR A 80 -9.04 12.20 0.63
CA THR A 80 -10.22 11.80 1.40
C THR A 80 -11.29 11.16 0.50
N LEU A 81 -11.59 11.79 -0.64
CA LEU A 81 -12.57 11.28 -1.60
C LEU A 81 -12.15 9.92 -2.20
N LEU A 82 -10.87 9.77 -2.58
CA LEU A 82 -10.36 8.54 -3.17
C LEU A 82 -10.28 7.42 -2.12
N ASN A 83 -9.87 7.69 -0.88
CA ASN A 83 -9.89 6.70 0.21
C ASN A 83 -11.30 6.20 0.52
N HIS A 84 -12.30 7.09 0.52
CA HIS A 84 -13.70 6.69 0.63
C HIS A 84 -14.12 5.74 -0.51
N ARG A 85 -13.66 6.02 -1.74
CA ARG A 85 -13.95 5.17 -2.91
C ARG A 85 -13.19 3.86 -2.90
N THR A 86 -11.98 3.84 -2.36
CA THR A 86 -11.20 2.63 -2.08
C THR A 86 -12.01 1.72 -1.17
N ARG A 87 -12.38 2.20 0.03
CA ARG A 87 -13.21 1.43 0.98
C ARG A 87 -14.53 0.95 0.37
N LYS A 88 -15.13 1.72 -0.55
CA LYS A 88 -16.33 1.29 -1.28
C LYS A 88 -16.06 0.15 -2.26
N ALA A 89 -14.97 0.20 -3.02
CA ALA A 89 -14.60 -0.85 -3.97
C ALA A 89 -14.30 -2.17 -3.26
N LEU A 90 -13.56 -2.12 -2.15
CA LEU A 90 -13.15 -3.32 -1.41
C LEU A 90 -14.31 -4.14 -0.85
N ARG A 91 -15.51 -3.58 -0.73
CA ARG A 91 -16.70 -4.34 -0.30
C ARG A 91 -17.08 -5.48 -1.25
N SER A 92 -16.69 -5.40 -2.52
CA SER A 92 -16.91 -6.47 -3.50
C SER A 92 -15.81 -7.54 -3.45
N HIS A 93 -14.75 -7.34 -2.67
CA HIS A 93 -13.53 -8.15 -2.66
C HIS A 93 -13.22 -8.63 -1.25
N PRO A 94 -13.78 -9.76 -0.79
CA PRO A 94 -13.66 -10.21 0.61
C PRO A 94 -12.23 -10.54 1.05
N ARG A 95 -11.33 -10.81 0.09
CA ARG A 95 -9.89 -11.05 0.31
C ARG A 95 -9.05 -9.77 0.21
N ALA A 96 -9.68 -8.60 0.34
CA ALA A 96 -8.99 -7.32 0.30
C ALA A 96 -9.39 -6.40 1.45
N THR A 97 -8.43 -5.65 2.01
CA THR A 97 -8.67 -4.71 3.10
C THR A 97 -8.00 -3.37 2.86
N ALA A 98 -8.64 -2.30 3.33
CA ALA A 98 -8.05 -0.97 3.31
C ALA A 98 -7.19 -0.81 4.57
N ILE A 99 -5.95 -0.37 4.39
CA ILE A 99 -5.03 -0.10 5.48
C ILE A 99 -4.96 1.41 5.68
N PRO A 100 -5.47 1.95 6.81
CA PRO A 100 -5.50 3.39 7.03
C PRO A 100 -4.09 3.97 7.13
N PHE A 101 -3.96 5.24 6.75
CA PHE A 101 -2.71 5.96 6.99
C PHE A 101 -2.53 6.20 8.50
N PRO A 102 -1.34 5.95 9.09
CA PRO A 102 -1.14 6.05 10.53
C PRO A 102 -1.36 7.48 11.04
N PRO A 103 -2.25 7.72 12.02
CA PRO A 103 -2.52 9.05 12.55
C PRO A 103 -1.26 9.76 13.09
N GLU A 104 -0.31 9.01 13.63
CA GLU A 104 0.95 9.52 14.20
C GLU A 104 1.88 10.12 13.13
N LEU A 105 1.59 9.86 11.85
CA LEU A 105 2.32 10.38 10.71
C LEU A 105 1.61 11.55 10.03
N THR A 106 0.34 11.81 10.35
CA THR A 106 -0.49 12.86 9.73
C THR A 106 0.15 14.25 9.87
N ASP A 107 0.58 14.60 11.09
CA ASP A 107 1.20 15.90 11.38
C ASP A 107 2.68 15.99 10.96
N ARG A 108 3.25 14.86 10.50
CA ARG A 108 4.68 14.74 10.17
C ARG A 108 4.94 14.67 8.66
N LEU A 109 3.90 14.86 7.84
CA LEU A 109 4.00 14.66 6.39
C LEU A 109 4.94 15.63 5.66
N TRP A 110 5.22 16.86 6.15
CA TRP A 110 6.54 17.50 5.93
C TRP A 110 6.81 18.85 6.64
N VAL A 111 8.10 19.04 6.97
CA VAL A 111 8.85 20.28 7.30
C VAL A 111 10.01 20.34 6.27
N PRO A 112 10.50 21.51 5.78
CA PRO A 112 11.30 21.64 4.53
C PRO A 112 12.41 20.61 4.24
N GLN A 113 12.59 20.34 2.94
CA GLN A 113 13.32 19.25 2.24
C GLN A 113 14.79 18.95 2.59
N SER A 114 15.40 19.52 3.62
CA SER A 114 16.87 19.46 3.78
C SER A 114 17.46 18.22 4.49
N ARG A 115 16.68 17.18 4.83
CA ARG A 115 17.24 15.97 5.49
C ARG A 115 16.68 14.64 4.96
N GLN A 116 17.52 13.94 4.19
CA GLN A 116 17.33 12.56 3.70
C GLN A 116 16.93 11.57 4.83
N GLU A 117 17.47 11.76 6.03
CA GLU A 117 17.22 10.95 7.23
C GLU A 117 15.73 10.90 7.66
N ARG A 118 14.95 11.93 7.32
CA ARG A 118 13.53 12.01 7.71
C ARG A 118 12.61 11.23 6.79
N TYR A 119 12.91 11.14 5.49
CA TYR A 119 12.16 10.26 4.58
C TYR A 119 12.31 8.80 4.98
N THR A 120 13.54 8.36 5.28
CA THR A 120 13.80 7.01 5.78
C THR A 120 13.00 6.72 7.04
N ARG A 121 12.90 7.68 7.97
CA ARG A 121 12.09 7.53 9.20
C ARG A 121 10.59 7.47 8.92
N THR A 122 10.06 8.34 8.06
CA THR A 122 8.64 8.32 7.68
C THR A 122 8.25 7.02 6.99
N TYR A 123 9.04 6.58 5.99
CA TYR A 123 8.81 5.30 5.33
C TYR A 123 9.00 4.10 6.27
N SER A 124 9.95 4.17 7.22
CA SER A 124 10.12 3.12 8.23
C SER A 124 8.96 3.02 9.21
N LEU A 125 8.37 4.15 9.61
CA LEU A 125 7.19 4.15 10.46
C LEU A 125 5.96 3.68 9.67
N TRP A 126 5.81 4.18 8.44
CA TRP A 126 4.69 3.78 7.58
C TRP A 126 4.76 2.30 7.22
N SER A 127 5.95 1.76 6.93
CA SER A 127 6.13 0.34 6.64
C SER A 127 5.81 -0.54 7.85
N ARG A 128 6.20 -0.14 9.07
CA ARG A 128 5.83 -0.86 10.29
C ARG A 128 4.32 -0.90 10.49
N SER A 129 3.64 0.23 10.32
CA SER A 129 2.19 0.29 10.43
C SER A 129 1.49 -0.52 9.33
N LEU A 130 2.00 -0.47 8.10
CA LEU A 130 1.50 -1.28 6.98
C LEU A 130 1.66 -2.77 7.27
N ILE A 131 2.84 -3.21 7.74
CA ILE A 131 3.10 -4.61 8.08
C ILE A 131 2.18 -5.06 9.21
N ALA A 132 2.06 -4.28 10.29
CA ALA A 132 1.18 -4.61 11.41
C ALA A 132 -0.27 -4.81 10.95
N ALA A 133 -0.79 -3.85 10.17
CA ALA A 133 -2.15 -3.94 9.66
C ALA A 133 -2.35 -5.06 8.62
N CYS A 134 -1.30 -5.43 7.87
CA CYS A 134 -1.33 -6.60 7.00
C CYS A 134 -1.39 -7.91 7.80
N LEU A 135 -0.66 -8.01 8.91
CA LEU A 135 -0.69 -9.18 9.78
C LEU A 135 -2.07 -9.33 10.44
N GLU A 136 -2.65 -8.25 10.96
CA GLU A 136 -4.01 -8.23 11.50
C GLU A 136 -5.05 -8.63 10.44
N ALA A 137 -4.95 -8.08 9.23
CA ALA A 137 -5.86 -8.41 8.14
C ALA A 137 -5.76 -9.89 7.71
N ARG A 138 -4.57 -10.50 7.79
CA ARG A 138 -4.38 -11.94 7.53
C ARG A 138 -4.99 -12.80 8.63
N GLU A 139 -4.84 -12.43 9.89
CA GLU A 139 -5.42 -13.16 11.02
C GLU A 139 -6.96 -13.18 10.97
N LEU A 140 -7.58 -12.12 10.44
CA LEU A 140 -9.04 -12.05 10.23
C LEU A 140 -9.54 -12.95 9.08
N VAL A 141 -8.66 -13.37 8.17
CA VAL A 141 -9.01 -14.12 6.95
C VAL A 141 -8.57 -15.60 7.03
N ALA A 142 -7.59 -15.93 7.86
CA ALA A 142 -7.13 -17.31 8.01
C ALA A 142 -8.12 -18.17 8.82
N PRO A 143 -8.62 -19.31 8.30
CA PRO A 143 -9.04 -20.40 9.17
C PRO A 143 -7.80 -20.95 9.88
N SER A 144 -7.93 -21.23 11.17
CA SER A 144 -6.88 -21.79 12.04
C SER A 144 -6.25 -23.05 11.42
N ALA A 145 -5.14 -22.89 10.69
CA ALA A 145 -4.29 -23.97 10.22
C ALA A 145 -2.85 -23.70 10.67
N PRO A 146 -2.10 -24.72 11.11
CA PRO A 146 -0.86 -24.51 11.83
C PRO A 146 0.22 -23.91 10.92
N HIS A 147 0.78 -22.79 11.36
CA HIS A 147 1.89 -22.08 10.73
C HIS A 147 3.03 -23.05 10.37
N SER A 148 3.19 -23.33 9.07
CA SER A 148 4.45 -23.84 8.56
C SER A 148 5.47 -22.71 8.65
N SER A 149 6.47 -22.90 9.51
CA SER A 149 7.51 -21.94 9.82
C SER A 149 8.48 -21.79 8.66
N LEU A 150 8.11 -21.01 7.65
CA LEU A 150 9.06 -20.44 6.69
C LEU A 150 9.90 -19.38 7.42
N ARG A 151 10.97 -19.85 8.07
CA ARG A 151 12.08 -18.99 8.50
C ARG A 151 12.69 -18.41 7.24
N TYR A 152 12.51 -17.12 7.02
CA TYR A 152 13.33 -16.35 6.10
C TYR A 152 14.78 -16.46 6.60
N PRO A 153 15.73 -17.07 5.88
CA PRO A 153 17.13 -16.93 6.26
C PRO A 153 17.50 -15.45 6.10
N PRO A 154 18.30 -14.87 7.02
CA PRO A 154 18.78 -13.51 6.85
C PRO A 154 19.52 -13.39 5.51
N PRO A 155 19.47 -12.21 4.85
CA PRO A 155 20.19 -12.01 3.61
C PRO A 155 21.68 -12.29 3.84
N VAL A 156 22.22 -13.27 3.10
CA VAL A 156 23.65 -13.53 3.06
C VAL A 156 24.27 -12.36 2.31
N HIS A 157 25.00 -11.52 3.04
CA HIS A 157 25.87 -10.53 2.42
C HIS A 157 27.00 -11.28 1.74
N ASP A 158 27.02 -11.29 0.41
CA ASP A 158 28.11 -11.83 -0.40
C ASP A 158 29.08 -10.67 -0.72
N PRO A 159 30.23 -10.57 -0.04
CA PRO A 159 31.18 -9.47 -0.24
C PRO A 159 31.89 -9.53 -1.61
N ASP A 160 31.78 -10.63 -2.36
CA ASP A 160 32.52 -10.81 -3.62
C ASP A 160 31.75 -10.34 -4.87
N ARG A 161 30.51 -9.84 -4.71
CA ARG A 161 29.66 -9.45 -5.84
C ARG A 161 29.89 -8.02 -6.36
N GLU A 162 30.73 -7.22 -5.71
CA GLU A 162 31.01 -5.82 -6.10
C GLU A 162 32.26 -5.63 -6.98
N VAL A 163 32.93 -6.70 -7.42
CA VAL A 163 34.10 -6.58 -8.31
C VAL A 163 33.97 -7.52 -9.51
N ARG A 164 33.16 -7.15 -10.51
CA ARG A 164 33.40 -7.41 -11.95
C ARG A 164 32.66 -6.40 -12.82
#